data_AF-A0AA46PUT2-F1
#
_entry.id   AF-A0AA46PUT2-F1
#
_cell.length_a   1.000
_cell.length_b   1.000
_cell.length_c   1.000
_cell.angle_alpha   90.00
_cell.angle_beta   90.00
_cell.angle_gamma   90.00
#
_symmetry.space_group_name_H-M   'P 1'
#
loop_
_entity.id
_entity.type
_entity.pdbx_description
1 polymer ?
#
loop_
_entity_poly.entity_id
_entity_poly.type
_entity_poly.pdbx_seq_one_letter_code
_entity_poly.pdbx_strand_id
1 'polypeptide(L)'
;MTINVLKKQSDDNFMEWILDPESKLEQFQDIKTLMKNEYLNDPFDWVVAFSSGKDSTLVLKLLWEMLSELTQDQRHKKVHVISSDTTVETNKLTSFLHKSLEMIAVNGAVFGI
;
A
#
# COMPACT_ATOMS: atom_id res chain seq x y z
N MET A 1 -7.08 23.11 -9.12
CA MET A 1 -5.69 22.80 -8.72
C MET A 1 -5.27 21.61 -9.55
N THR A 2 -4.41 21.82 -10.55
CA THR A 2 -4.10 20.78 -11.55
C THR A 2 -3.08 19.82 -10.96
N ILE A 3 -3.46 18.56 -10.74
CA ILE A 3 -2.51 17.50 -10.42
C ILE A 3 -1.76 17.22 -11.73
N ASN A 4 -0.53 17.72 -11.84
CA ASN A 4 0.40 17.25 -12.87
C ASN A 4 0.82 15.84 -12.49
N VAL A 5 0.04 14.85 -12.93
CA VAL A 5 0.53 13.48 -13.01
C VAL A 5 1.66 13.52 -14.01
N LEU A 6 2.90 13.46 -13.52
CA LEU A 6 4.09 13.31 -14.33
C LEU A 6 3.86 12.10 -15.23
N LYS A 7 3.54 12.34 -16.51
CA LYS A 7 3.68 11.31 -17.54
C LYS A 7 5.18 11.13 -17.76
N LYS A 8 5.83 10.39 -16.86
CA LYS A 8 7.14 9.82 -17.13
C LYS A 8 6.90 8.76 -18.19
N GLN A 9 7.47 9.00 -19.37
CA GLN A 9 7.45 8.07 -20.49
C GLN A 9 8.04 6.75 -20.00
N SER A 10 7.25 5.68 -20.07
CA SER A 10 7.61 4.36 -19.55
C SER A 10 8.64 3.71 -20.47
N ASP A 11 9.91 4.04 -20.27
CA ASP A 11 11.01 3.23 -20.78
C ASP A 11 11.16 2.00 -19.86
N ASP A 12 10.15 1.11 -19.91
CA ASP A 12 10.08 -0.12 -19.11
C ASP A 12 10.94 -1.22 -19.77
N ASN A 13 12.25 -0.98 -19.90
CA ASN A 13 13.18 -2.03 -20.26
C ASN A 13 13.52 -2.85 -19.00
N PHE A 14 13.10 -4.12 -18.97
CA PHE A 14 13.44 -5.05 -17.91
C PHE A 14 14.94 -5.09 -17.56
N MET A 15 15.81 -4.89 -18.55
CA MET A 15 17.26 -4.84 -18.33
C MET A 15 17.68 -3.61 -17.53
N GLU A 16 17.02 -2.46 -17.70
CA GLU A 16 17.28 -1.27 -16.88
C GLU A 16 16.93 -1.53 -15.42
N TRP A 17 15.87 -2.30 -15.15
CA TRP A 17 15.47 -2.67 -13.79
C TRP A 17 16.52 -3.53 -13.07
N ILE A 18 17.18 -4.44 -13.80
CA ILE A 18 18.26 -5.27 -13.25
C ILE A 18 19.55 -4.45 -13.04
N LEU A 19 19.84 -3.52 -13.96
CA LEU A 19 21.11 -2.81 -14.00
C LEU A 19 21.15 -1.58 -13.09
N ASP A 20 20.00 -1.00 -12.75
CA ASP A 20 19.89 0.16 -11.86
C ASP A 20 18.71 -0.01 -10.88
N PRO A 21 18.84 -0.91 -9.88
CA PRO A 21 17.81 -1.10 -8.88
C PRO A 21 17.61 0.14 -7.99
N GLU A 22 18.62 1.00 -7.84
CA GLU A 22 18.58 2.16 -6.94
C GLU A 22 17.59 3.22 -7.43
N SER A 23 17.59 3.57 -8.73
CA SER A 23 16.62 4.54 -9.26
C SER A 23 15.17 4.04 -9.20
N LYS A 24 14.96 2.72 -9.19
CA LYS A 24 13.60 2.15 -9.01
C LYS A 24 13.19 2.16 -7.54
N LEU A 25 14.12 2.05 -6.60
CA LEU A 25 13.83 2.24 -5.17
C LEU A 25 13.41 3.68 -4.84
N GLU A 26 13.97 4.67 -5.54
CA GLU A 26 13.55 6.08 -5.42
C GLU A 26 12.06 6.27 -5.75
N GLN A 27 11.56 5.57 -6.78
CA GLN A 27 10.14 5.64 -7.16
C GLN A 27 9.20 5.19 -6.03
N PHE A 28 9.60 4.21 -5.21
CA PHE A 28 8.80 3.82 -4.06
C PHE A 28 8.75 4.91 -2.98
N GLN A 29 9.82 5.69 -2.82
CA GLN A 29 9.82 6.85 -1.91
C GLN A 29 8.91 7.96 -2.43
N ASP A 30 8.91 8.22 -3.73
CA ASP A 30 8.00 9.17 -4.36
C ASP A 30 6.54 8.76 -4.14
N ILE A 31 6.23 7.48 -4.34
CA ILE A 31 4.89 6.93 -4.10
C ILE A 31 4.49 7.08 -2.62
N LYS A 32 5.37 6.74 -1.67
CA LYS A 32 5.08 6.94 -0.23
C LYS A 32 4.85 8.41 0.12
N THR A 33 5.63 9.32 -0.47
CA THR A 33 5.48 10.76 -0.27
C THR A 33 4.13 11.23 -0.81
N LEU A 34 3.73 10.77 -1.99
CA LEU A 34 2.41 11.05 -2.54
C LEU A 34 1.30 10.51 -1.63
N MET A 35 1.39 9.25 -1.20
CA MET A 35 0.43 8.63 -0.27
C MET A 35 0.32 9.43 1.04
N LYS A 36 1.44 9.87 1.61
CA LYS A 36 1.48 10.69 2.82
C LYS A 36 0.75 12.01 2.63
N ASN A 37 1.00 12.70 1.51
CA ASN A 37 0.36 13.97 1.21
C ASN A 37 -1.16 13.80 1.04
N GLU A 38 -1.60 12.77 0.32
CA GLU A 38 -3.04 12.49 0.18
C GLU A 38 -3.67 12.11 1.53
N TYR A 39 -2.97 11.30 2.35
CA TYR A 39 -3.47 10.90 3.67
C TYR A 39 -3.69 12.11 4.59
N LEU A 40 -2.78 13.08 4.58
CA LEU A 40 -2.86 14.26 5.45
C LEU A 40 -3.83 15.34 4.95
N ASN A 41 -4.09 15.42 3.64
CA ASN A 41 -4.89 16.50 3.04
C ASN A 41 -6.38 16.16 2.88
N ASP A 42 -6.72 14.87 2.77
CA ASP A 42 -8.10 14.42 2.66
C ASP A 42 -8.73 14.22 4.06
N PRO A 43 -10.05 14.35 4.27
CA PRO A 43 -10.66 14.09 5.58
C PRO A 43 -11.23 12.68 5.77
N PHE A 44 -11.27 11.84 4.74
CA PHE A 44 -11.97 10.56 4.80
C PHE A 44 -11.08 9.41 5.29
N ASP A 45 -11.73 8.43 5.91
CA ASP A 45 -11.12 7.13 6.19
C ASP A 45 -10.71 6.45 4.88
N TRP A 46 -9.64 5.67 4.94
CA TRP A 46 -9.08 5.01 3.77
C TRP A 46 -9.54 3.56 3.66
N VAL A 47 -9.69 3.08 2.43
CA VAL A 47 -10.01 1.69 2.13
C VAL A 47 -8.95 1.13 1.20
N VAL A 48 -8.33 0.03 1.59
CA VAL A 48 -7.29 -0.66 0.82
C VAL A 48 -7.76 -2.08 0.51
N ALA A 49 -7.87 -2.38 -0.78
CA ALA A 49 -8.15 -3.73 -1.25
C ALA A 49 -6.89 -4.60 -1.17
N PHE A 50 -6.99 -5.74 -0.49
CA PHE A 50 -5.93 -6.71 -0.28
C PHE A 50 -6.34 -8.07 -0.85
N SER A 51 -5.41 -8.75 -1.54
CA SER A 51 -5.65 -10.05 -2.18
C SER A 51 -4.56 -11.08 -1.88
N SER A 52 -3.64 -10.80 -0.96
CA SER A 52 -2.43 -11.59 -0.73
C SER A 52 -1.52 -11.76 -1.96
N GLY A 53 -1.77 -11.01 -3.04
CA GLY A 53 -0.94 -10.98 -4.25
C GLY A 53 0.22 -9.98 -4.13
N LYS A 54 1.14 -10.00 -5.10
CA LYS A 54 2.34 -9.15 -5.09
C LYS A 54 2.01 -7.64 -5.05
N ASP A 55 1.04 -7.22 -5.86
CA ASP A 55 0.74 -5.80 -6.05
C ASP A 55 0.04 -5.23 -4.81
N SER A 56 -0.97 -5.93 -4.30
CA SER A 56 -1.69 -5.51 -3.09
C SER A 56 -0.84 -5.62 -1.82
N THR A 57 0.08 -6.59 -1.76
CA THR A 57 1.06 -6.69 -0.66
C THR A 57 2.04 -5.53 -0.70
N LEU A 58 2.53 -5.12 -1.88
CA LEU A 58 3.41 -3.96 -2.02
C LEU A 58 2.70 -2.68 -1.60
N VAL A 59 1.47 -2.45 -2.07
CA VAL A 59 0.66 -1.28 -1.66
C VAL A 59 0.49 -1.24 -0.14
N LEU A 60 0.12 -2.37 0.47
CA LEU A 60 -0.04 -2.44 1.93
C LEU A 60 1.28 -2.19 2.67
N LYS A 61 2.41 -2.69 2.14
CA LYS A 61 3.74 -2.46 2.71
C LYS A 61 4.12 -0.98 2.67
N LEU A 62 3.92 -0.30 1.54
CA LEU A 62 4.21 1.13 1.38
C LEU A 62 3.30 1.98 2.29
N LEU A 63 2.02 1.63 2.39
CA LEU A 63 1.09 2.25 3.33
C LEU A 63 1.59 2.11 4.77
N TRP A 64 1.99 0.90 5.17
CA TRP A 64 2.47 0.61 6.52
C TRP A 64 3.72 1.43 6.87
N GLU A 65 4.69 1.49 5.96
CA GLU A 65 5.88 2.31 6.13
C GLU A 65 5.53 3.79 6.27
N MET A 66 4.69 4.30 5.37
CA MET A 66 4.25 5.69 5.40
C MET A 66 3.58 6.03 6.74
N LEU A 67 2.64 5.21 7.22
CA LEU A 67 1.96 5.42 8.51
C LEU A 67 2.93 5.35 9.70
N SER A 68 3.96 4.51 9.61
CA SER A 68 5.00 4.41 10.65
C SER A 68 5.90 5.65 10.74
N GLU A 69 6.02 6.40 9.65
CA GLU A 69 6.75 7.68 9.58
C GLU A 69 5.93 8.88 10.09
N LEU A 70 4.64 8.70 10.36
CA LEU A 70 3.77 9.73 10.93
C LEU A 70 3.91 9.80 12.46
N THR A 71 3.60 10.95 13.05
CA THR A 71 3.38 11.03 14.50
C THR A 71 2.00 10.49 14.87
N GLN A 72 1.78 10.22 16.16
CA GLN A 72 0.47 9.73 16.62
C GLN A 72 -0.67 10.70 16.31
N ASP A 73 -0.43 12.01 16.47
CA ASP A 73 -1.45 13.04 16.21
C ASP A 73 -1.78 13.19 14.71
N GLN A 74 -0.84 12.81 13.84
CA GLN A 74 -1.06 12.80 12.39
C GLN A 74 -1.87 11.59 11.92
N ARG A 75 -1.88 10.48 12.68
CA ARG A 75 -2.64 9.27 12.36
C ARG A 75 -4.07 9.34 12.87
N HIS A 76 -4.84 10.29 12.35
CA HIS A 76 -6.21 10.54 12.80
C HIS A 76 -7.28 9.77 11.98
N LYS A 77 -6.91 9.12 10.87
CA LYS A 77 -7.84 8.39 10.01
C LYS A 77 -7.80 6.90 10.25
N LYS A 78 -8.96 6.24 10.11
CA LYS A 78 -9.03 4.79 10.07
C LYS A 78 -8.67 4.26 8.68
N VAL A 79 -7.99 3.12 8.64
CA VAL A 79 -7.59 2.46 7.39
C VAL A 79 -8.20 1.07 7.32
N HIS A 80 -9.23 0.91 6.50
CA HIS A 80 -9.91 -0.36 6.31
C HIS A 80 -9.17 -1.23 5.29
N VAL A 81 -8.64 -2.38 5.70
CA VAL A 81 -8.13 -3.38 4.77
C VAL A 81 -9.23 -4.39 4.46
N ILE A 82 -9.66 -4.44 3.21
CA ILE A 82 -10.74 -5.30 2.75
C ILE A 82 -10.23 -6.31 1.73
N SER A 83 -10.86 -7.47 1.68
CA SER A 83 -10.62 -8.47 0.64
C SER A 83 -11.94 -8.98 0.08
N SER A 84 -11.92 -9.42 -1.18
CA SER A 84 -13.05 -10.10 -1.80
C SER A 84 -12.79 -11.59 -1.81
N ASP A 85 -13.62 -12.36 -1.11
CA ASP A 85 -13.65 -13.81 -1.23
C ASP A 85 -14.61 -14.18 -2.38
N THR A 86 -14.07 -14.75 -3.45
CA THR A 86 -14.89 -15.13 -4.61
C THR A 86 -15.37 -16.57 -4.53
N THR A 87 -14.93 -17.33 -3.52
CA THR A 87 -15.21 -18.76 -3.30
C THR A 87 -14.70 -19.70 -4.40
N VAL A 88 -13.89 -19.20 -5.35
CA VAL A 88 -13.30 -20.01 -6.43
C VAL A 88 -11.87 -20.44 -6.11
N GLU A 89 -11.26 -19.83 -5.09
CA GLU A 89 -9.92 -20.11 -4.63
C GLU A 89 -9.84 -21.45 -3.89
N THR A 90 -8.65 -22.03 -3.83
CA THR A 90 -8.43 -23.25 -3.03
C THR A 90 -8.55 -22.95 -1.54
N ASN A 91 -9.08 -23.91 -0.74
CA ASN A 91 -9.19 -23.79 0.72
C ASN A 91 -7.89 -23.30 1.41
N LYS A 92 -6.74 -23.73 0.89
CA LYS A 92 -5.43 -23.35 1.41
C LYS A 92 -5.15 -21.86 1.20
N LEU A 93 -5.49 -21.33 0.02
CA LEU A 93 -5.32 -19.92 -0.30
C LEU A 93 -6.27 -19.04 0.51
N THR A 94 -7.55 -19.43 0.61
CA THR A 94 -8.53 -18.72 1.45
C THR A 94 -8.11 -18.69 2.91
N SER A 95 -7.64 -19.83 3.45
CA SER A 95 -7.11 -19.89 4.82
C SER A 95 -5.90 -18.99 5.04
N PHE A 96 -5.01 -18.91 4.04
CA PHE A 96 -3.86 -18.00 4.08
C PHE A 96 -4.31 -16.53 4.07
N LEU A 97 -5.24 -16.16 3.19
CA LEU A 97 -5.79 -14.82 3.12
C LEU A 97 -6.42 -14.39 4.45
N HIS A 98 -7.26 -15.23 5.05
CA HIS A 98 -7.88 -14.94 6.34
C HIS A 98 -6.84 -14.75 7.46
N LYS A 99 -5.84 -15.63 7.52
CA LYS A 99 -4.74 -15.49 8.48
C LYS A 99 -3.94 -14.20 8.25
N SER A 100 -3.68 -13.83 7.00
CA SER A 100 -3.01 -12.57 6.67
C SER A 100 -3.84 -11.37 7.15
N LEU A 101 -5.14 -11.34 6.88
CA LEU A 101 -6.03 -10.26 7.33
C LEU A 101 -6.07 -10.13 8.86
N GLU A 102 -6.12 -11.25 9.59
CA GLU A 102 -6.03 -11.26 11.05
C GLU A 102 -4.70 -10.67 11.54
N MET A 103 -3.58 -11.10 10.97
CA MET A 103 -2.27 -10.56 11.32
C MET A 103 -2.15 -9.07 10.99
N ILE A 104 -2.71 -8.62 9.87
CA ILE A 104 -2.74 -7.22 9.48
C ILE A 104 -3.52 -6.40 10.52
N ALA A 105 -4.72 -6.84 10.91
CA ALA A 105 -5.53 -6.15 11.90
C ALA A 105 -4.82 -6.04 13.26
N VAL A 106 -4.24 -7.15 13.75
CA VAL A 106 -3.57 -7.16 15.06
C VAL A 106 -2.34 -6.25 15.08
N ASN A 107 -1.49 -6.32 14.06
CA ASN A 107 -0.25 -5.53 14.04
C ASN A 107 -0.48 -4.08 13.59
N GLY A 108 -1.53 -3.85 12.81
CA GLY A 108 -1.88 -2.55 12.22
C GLY A 108 -2.66 -1.64 13.16
N ALA A 109 -3.22 -2.17 14.25
CA ALA A 109 -4.02 -1.41 15.22
C ALA A 109 -3.30 -0.17 15.78
N VAL A 110 -1.98 -0.24 15.99
CA VAL A 110 -1.16 0.90 16.45
C VAL A 110 -1.06 2.04 15.43
N PHE A 111 -1.37 1.75 14.17
CA PHE A 111 -1.39 2.70 13.06
C PHE A 111 -2.81 3.12 12.64
N GLY A 112 -3.86 2.63 13.31
CA GLY A 112 -5.25 2.91 12.95
C GLY A 112 -5.80 2.05 11.81
N ILE A 113 -5.15 0.93 11.50
CA ILE A 113 -5.64 -0.11 10.57
C ILE A 113 -6.61 -1.03 11.30
#